data_AF-A0A956WBH2-F1
#
_entry.id   AF-A0A956WBH2-F1
#
_cell.length_a   1.000
_cell.length_b   1.000
_cell.length_c   1.000
_cell.angle_alpha   90.00
_cell.angle_beta   90.00
_cell.angle_gamma   90.00
#
_symmetry.space_group_name_H-M   'P 1'
#
loop_
_entity.id
_entity.type
_entity.pdbx_description
1 polymer ?
#
loop_
_entity_poly.entity_id
_entity_poly.type
_entity_poly.pdbx_seq_one_letter_code
_entity_poly.pdbx_strand_id
1 'polypeptide(L)'
;MTVLRKSSPPVVKLNSQTHAKLLEFSKDEQRPMGEIISDLVERYDRERFWKGVEADYARLRADQSDWDAYQADVADWDSLAGDGLENEPPYFTVDEERQIRERAAARTPGRRSLAD
;
A
#
# COMPACT_ATOMS: atom_id res chain seq x y z
N MET A 1 -31.37 -37.91 -10.04
CA MET A 1 -30.02 -37.48 -10.45
C MET A 1 -30.09 -36.01 -10.87
N THR A 2 -29.60 -35.10 -10.03
CA THR A 2 -29.61 -33.66 -10.34
C THR A 2 -28.33 -33.34 -11.11
N VAL A 3 -28.46 -32.86 -12.34
CA VAL A 3 -27.32 -32.47 -13.18
C VAL A 3 -26.92 -31.04 -12.79
N LEU A 4 -25.74 -30.87 -12.18
CA LEU A 4 -25.14 -29.54 -11.98
C LEU A 4 -24.87 -28.92 -13.35
N ARG A 5 -25.58 -27.83 -13.69
CA ARG A 5 -25.21 -27.00 -14.84
C ARG A 5 -23.95 -26.21 -14.47
N LYS A 6 -22.86 -26.44 -15.20
CA LYS A 6 -21.66 -25.59 -15.15
C LYS A 6 -22.07 -24.16 -15.53
N SER A 7 -21.88 -23.19 -14.63
CA SER A 7 -22.12 -21.78 -14.93
C SER A 7 -21.10 -21.30 -15.96
N SER A 8 -21.57 -20.72 -17.05
CA SER A 8 -20.70 -20.04 -18.02
C SER A 8 -20.17 -18.73 -17.39
N PRO A 9 -18.89 -18.37 -17.56
CA PRO A 9 -18.38 -17.10 -17.06
C PRO A 9 -19.13 -15.92 -17.71
N PRO A 10 -19.36 -14.82 -16.98
CA PRO A 10 -20.06 -13.66 -17.50
C PRO A 10 -19.27 -13.00 -18.63
N VAL A 11 -19.98 -12.52 -19.66
CA VAL A 11 -19.38 -11.81 -20.80
C VAL A 11 -19.48 -10.31 -20.58
N VAL A 12 -18.34 -9.63 -20.54
CA VAL A 12 -18.26 -8.16 -20.46
C VAL A 12 -17.99 -7.62 -21.87
N LYS A 13 -18.80 -6.66 -22.31
CA LYS A 13 -18.58 -5.98 -23.59
C LYS A 13 -17.48 -4.95 -23.44
N LEU A 14 -16.45 -5.05 -24.28
CA LEU A 14 -15.35 -4.10 -24.37
C LEU A 14 -15.35 -3.43 -25.74
N ASN A 15 -14.81 -2.22 -25.84
CA ASN A 15 -14.54 -1.61 -27.14
C ASN A 15 -13.36 -2.35 -27.82
N SER A 16 -13.27 -2.22 -29.16
CA SER A 16 -12.27 -2.93 -29.96
C SER A 16 -10.82 -2.58 -29.57
N GLN A 17 -10.56 -1.34 -29.16
CA GLN A 17 -9.23 -0.88 -28.78
C GLN A 17 -8.76 -1.53 -27.47
N THR A 18 -9.61 -1.55 -26.45
CA THR A 18 -9.32 -2.20 -25.16
C THR A 18 -9.11 -3.70 -25.33
N HIS A 19 -9.97 -4.36 -26.12
CA HIS A 19 -9.79 -5.77 -26.42
C HIS A 19 -8.46 -6.05 -27.13
N ALA A 20 -8.08 -5.24 -28.12
CA ALA A 20 -6.80 -5.38 -28.81
C ALA A 20 -5.60 -5.23 -27.86
N LYS A 21 -5.67 -4.28 -26.92
CA LYS A 21 -4.61 -4.09 -25.91
C LYS A 21 -4.52 -5.25 -24.93
N LEU A 22 -5.65 -5.78 -24.46
CA LEU A 22 -5.66 -6.98 -23.62
C LEU A 22 -5.11 -8.21 -24.36
N LEU A 23 -5.31 -8.29 -25.68
CA LEU A 23 -4.74 -9.35 -26.50
C LEU A 23 -3.23 -9.23 -26.64
N GLU A 24 -2.71 -8.00 -26.74
CA GLU A 24 -1.28 -7.70 -26.71
C GLU A 24 -0.68 -8.15 -25.37
N PHE A 25 -1.23 -7.70 -24.23
CA PHE A 25 -0.76 -8.12 -22.91
C PHE A 25 -0.80 -9.63 -22.70
N SER A 26 -1.87 -10.28 -23.17
CA SER A 26 -2.02 -11.73 -23.09
C SER A 26 -0.92 -12.47 -23.85
N LYS A 27 -0.50 -11.95 -25.01
CA LYS A 27 0.59 -12.54 -25.81
C LYS A 27 1.96 -12.29 -25.16
N ASP A 28 2.19 -11.06 -24.71
CA ASP A 28 3.48 -10.65 -24.15
C ASP A 28 3.76 -11.33 -22.80
N GLU A 29 2.74 -11.44 -21.94
CA GLU A 29 2.86 -12.06 -20.62
C GLU A 29 2.62 -13.58 -20.66
N GLN A 30 2.16 -14.14 -21.79
CA GLN A 30 1.72 -15.54 -21.92
C GLN A 30 0.63 -15.93 -20.90
N ARG A 31 -0.28 -15.00 -20.61
CA ARG A 31 -1.35 -15.17 -19.62
C ARG A 31 -2.73 -15.01 -20.23
N PRO A 32 -3.76 -15.73 -19.75
CA PRO A 32 -5.14 -15.51 -20.19
C PRO A 32 -5.59 -14.08 -19.89
N MET A 33 -6.33 -13.44 -20.82
CA MET A 33 -6.90 -12.10 -20.61
C MET A 33 -7.70 -11.98 -19.31
N GLY A 34 -8.41 -13.04 -18.91
CA GLY A 34 -9.19 -13.06 -17.68
C GLY A 34 -8.33 -12.87 -16.43
N GLU A 35 -7.14 -13.50 -16.37
CA GLU A 35 -6.21 -13.31 -15.25
C GLU A 35 -5.62 -11.89 -15.24
N ILE A 36 -5.27 -11.37 -16.42
CA ILE A 36 -4.77 -10.00 -16.55
C ILE A 36 -5.82 -9.00 -16.07
N ILE A 37 -7.09 -9.19 -16.45
CA ILE A 37 -8.20 -8.34 -15.99
C ILE A 37 -8.34 -8.42 -14.47
N SER A 38 -8.29 -9.61 -13.88
CA SER A 38 -8.36 -9.77 -12.41
C SER A 38 -7.26 -8.97 -11.71
N ASP A 39 -6.00 -9.13 -12.13
CA ASP A 39 -4.87 -8.39 -11.56
C ASP A 39 -5.04 -6.87 -11.71
N LEU A 40 -5.52 -6.42 -12.86
CA LEU A 40 -5.75 -4.99 -13.12
C LEU A 40 -6.85 -4.44 -12.21
N VAL A 41 -7.91 -5.21 -11.96
CA VAL A 41 -8.97 -4.82 -11.03
C VAL A 41 -8.44 -4.74 -9.60
N GLU A 42 -7.66 -5.72 -9.15
CA GLU A 42 -7.04 -5.68 -7.81
C GLU A 42 -6.08 -4.49 -7.64
N ARG A 43 -5.31 -4.17 -8.68
CA ARG A 43 -4.45 -2.97 -8.69
C ARG A 43 -5.29 -1.71 -8.57
N TYR A 44 -6.35 -1.60 -9.37
CA TYR A 44 -7.25 -0.45 -9.33
C TYR A 44 -7.95 -0.29 -7.98
N ASP A 45 -8.39 -1.39 -7.38
CA ASP A 45 -9.03 -1.37 -6.06
C ASP A 45 -8.05 -0.91 -4.97
N ARG A 46 -6.82 -1.45 -4.98
CA ARG A 46 -5.75 -1.01 -4.08
C ARG A 46 -5.41 0.47 -4.27
N GLU A 47 -5.30 0.95 -5.51
CA GLU A 47 -5.08 2.38 -5.78
C GLU A 47 -6.22 3.25 -5.24
N ARG A 48 -7.47 2.81 -5.42
CA ARG A 48 -8.64 3.52 -4.91
C ARG A 48 -8.66 3.55 -3.39
N PHE A 49 -8.34 2.43 -2.75
CA PHE A 49 -8.21 2.32 -1.31
C PHE A 49 -7.19 3.33 -0.78
N TRP A 50 -5.96 3.33 -1.33
CA TRP A 50 -4.91 4.25 -0.86
C TRP A 50 -5.25 5.72 -1.11
N LYS A 51 -5.88 6.07 -2.23
CA LYS A 51 -6.39 7.44 -2.45
C LYS A 51 -7.42 7.85 -1.41
N GLY A 52 -8.28 6.91 -0.99
CA GLY A 52 -9.22 7.12 0.12
C GLY A 52 -8.51 7.38 1.43
N VAL A 53 -7.58 6.50 1.81
CA VAL A 53 -6.76 6.64 3.03
C VAL A 53 -6.01 7.97 3.06
N GLU A 54 -5.36 8.36 1.95
CA GLU A 54 -4.65 9.64 1.84
C GLU A 54 -5.57 10.83 2.03
N ALA A 55 -6.75 10.81 1.39
CA ALA A 55 -7.74 11.87 1.53
C ALA A 55 -8.30 11.94 2.96
N ASP A 56 -8.56 10.80 3.59
CA ASP A 56 -9.09 10.71 4.95
C ASP A 56 -8.05 11.20 5.96
N TYR A 57 -6.79 10.80 5.79
CA TYR A 57 -5.68 11.27 6.62
C TYR A 57 -5.42 12.77 6.46
N ALA A 58 -5.52 13.30 5.23
CA ALA A 58 -5.42 14.74 4.98
C ALA A 58 -6.55 15.52 5.68
N ARG A 59 -7.77 14.98 5.70
CA ARG A 59 -8.89 15.58 6.45
C ARG A 59 -8.63 15.54 7.95
N LEU A 60 -8.19 14.40 8.50
CA LEU A 60 -7.83 14.26 9.91
C LEU A 60 -6.77 15.28 10.31
N ARG A 61 -5.71 15.44 9.52
CA ARG A 61 -4.62 16.37 9.82
C ARG A 61 -5.00 17.84 9.69
N ALA A 62 -6.03 18.16 8.91
CA ALA A 62 -6.53 19.54 8.76
C ALA A 62 -7.40 19.98 9.94
N ASP A 63 -7.94 19.04 10.72
CA ASP A 63 -8.64 19.31 11.97
C ASP A 63 -7.66 19.25 13.15
N GLN A 64 -7.36 20.41 13.75
CA GLN A 64 -6.37 20.49 14.82
C GLN A 64 -6.75 19.65 16.06
N SER A 65 -8.04 19.62 16.42
CA SER A 65 -8.51 18.90 17.61
C SER A 65 -8.36 17.39 17.42
N ASP A 66 -8.84 16.88 16.29
CA ASP A 66 -8.77 15.45 16.01
C ASP A 66 -7.32 15.01 15.73
N TRP A 67 -6.51 15.89 15.13
CA TRP A 67 -5.09 15.63 14.92
C TRP A 67 -4.31 15.51 16.24
N ASP A 68 -4.56 16.42 17.19
CA ASP A 68 -3.89 16.39 18.50
C ASP A 68 -4.28 15.13 19.29
N ALA A 69 -5.56 14.73 19.23
CA ALA A 69 -6.02 13.48 19.82
C ALA A 69 -5.32 12.25 19.20
N TYR A 70 -5.23 12.19 17.87
CA TYR A 70 -4.50 11.12 17.18
C TYR A 70 -3.01 11.10 17.53
N GLN A 71 -2.35 12.26 17.66
CA GLN A 71 -0.94 12.32 18.06
C GLN A 71 -0.71 11.88 19.50
N ALA A 72 -1.64 12.19 20.41
CA ALA A 72 -1.60 11.69 21.78
C ALA A 72 -1.67 10.15 21.80
N ASP A 73 -2.61 9.58 21.06
CA ASP A 73 -2.72 8.11 20.92
C ASP A 73 -1.42 7.52 20.35
N VAL A 74 -0.88 8.10 19.27
CA VAL A 74 0.38 7.63 18.67
C VAL A 74 1.52 7.66 19.69
N ALA A 75 1.64 8.71 20.50
CA ALA A 75 2.68 8.82 21.51
C ALA A 75 2.53 7.75 22.61
N ASP A 76 1.30 7.47 23.03
CA ASP A 76 1.01 6.41 24.00
C ASP A 76 1.42 5.03 23.46
N TRP A 77 1.10 4.72 22.19
CA TRP A 77 1.52 3.47 21.55
C TRP A 77 3.03 3.40 21.30
N ASP A 78 3.67 4.51 20.90
CA ASP A 78 5.11 4.56 20.65
C ASP A 78 5.91 4.32 21.94
N SER A 79 5.38 4.74 23.10
CA SER A 79 5.99 4.46 24.40
C SER A 79 6.11 2.96 24.71
N LEU A 80 5.25 2.12 24.10
CA LEU A 80 5.24 0.67 24.26
C LEU A 80 6.11 -0.05 23.22
N ALA A 81 6.67 0.64 22.23
CA ALA A 81 7.38 -0.01 21.11
C ALA A 81 8.64 -0.79 21.53
N GLY A 82 9.25 -0.42 22.67
CA GLY A 82 10.43 -1.08 23.24
C GLY A 82 10.14 -2.06 24.37
N ASP A 83 8.87 -2.21 24.78
CA ASP A 83 8.48 -3.07 25.90
C ASP A 83 8.84 -4.55 25.62
N GLY A 84 9.61 -5.16 26.52
CA GLY A 84 10.09 -6.54 26.41
C GLY A 84 11.35 -6.73 25.54
N LEU A 85 11.93 -5.65 25.02
CA LEU A 85 13.15 -5.66 24.21
C LEU A 85 14.37 -5.08 24.96
N GLU A 86 14.26 -4.80 26.26
CA GLU A 86 15.26 -4.03 27.02
C GLU A 86 16.62 -4.72 27.12
N ASN A 87 16.63 -6.06 27.02
CA ASN A 87 17.84 -6.89 27.12
C ASN A 87 18.22 -7.52 25.78
N GLU A 88 17.52 -7.19 24.69
CA GLU A 88 17.83 -7.74 23.39
C GLU A 88 19.02 -6.99 22.78
N PRO A 89 20.11 -7.68 22.40
CA PRO A 89 21.20 -7.04 21.68
C PRO A 89 20.68 -6.51 20.33
N PRO A 90 21.19 -5.37 19.84
CA PRO A 90 20.77 -4.82 18.56
C PRO A 90 20.88 -5.84 17.42
N TYR A 91 19.86 -5.91 16.57
CA TYR A 91 19.82 -6.77 15.38
C TYR A 91 20.89 -6.41 14.32
N PHE A 92 21.59 -5.29 14.50
CA PHE A 92 22.60 -4.78 13.58
C PHE A 92 23.91 -4.54 14.34
N THR A 93 25.03 -4.77 13.66
CA THR A 93 26.33 -4.30 14.14
C THR A 93 26.39 -2.78 14.09
N VAL A 94 27.31 -2.17 14.85
CA VAL A 94 27.51 -0.70 14.89
C VAL A 94 27.78 -0.13 13.49
N ASP A 95 28.51 -0.87 12.65
CA ASP A 95 28.81 -0.43 11.28
C ASP A 95 27.58 -0.55 10.36
N GLU A 96 26.75 -1.57 10.52
CA GLU A 96 25.47 -1.69 9.82
C GLU A 96 24.47 -0.62 10.27
N GLU A 97 24.40 -0.33 11.58
CA GLU A 97 23.57 0.75 12.12
C GLU A 97 23.95 2.10 11.51
N ARG A 98 25.25 2.37 11.40
CA ARG A 98 25.77 3.58 10.74
C ARG A 98 25.32 3.66 9.29
N GLN A 99 25.47 2.57 8.53
CA GLN A 99 25.03 2.49 7.14
C GLN A 99 23.51 2.68 6.99
N ILE A 100 22.71 2.11 7.91
CA ILE A 100 21.25 2.27 7.93
C ILE A 100 20.89 3.74 8.15
N ARG A 101 21.53 4.40 9.13
CA ARG A 101 21.30 5.83 9.42
C ARG A 101 21.72 6.72 8.26
N GLU A 102 22.86 6.46 7.63
CA GLU A 102 23.32 7.17 6.43
C GLU A 102 22.35 7.00 5.26
N ARG A 103 21.86 5.77 5.03
CA ARG A 103 20.86 5.48 3.99
C ARG A 103 19.52 6.17 4.28
N ALA A 104 19.09 6.20 5.54
CA ALA A 104 17.87 6.88 5.95
C ALA A 104 17.98 8.40 5.75
N ALA A 105 19.12 8.99 6.10
CA ALA A 105 19.41 10.40 5.87
C ALA A 105 19.44 10.74 4.36
N ALA A 106 20.07 9.90 3.54
CA ALA A 106 20.12 10.08 2.09
C ALA A 106 18.75 9.93 1.40
N ARG A 107 17.84 9.13 1.98
CA ARG A 107 16.45 8.96 1.48
C ARG A 107 15.52 10.13 1.83
N THR A 108 15.91 11.01 2.75
CA THR A 108 15.06 12.10 3.23
C THR A 108 15.57 13.48 2.82
N PRO A 109 15.66 13.84 1.53
CA PRO A 109 15.89 15.23 1.14
C PRO A 109 14.54 15.96 1.23
N GLY A 110 14.11 16.41 2.42
CA GLY A 110 12.99 17.37 2.50
C GLY A 110 12.05 17.38 3.70
N ARG A 111 12.27 16.68 4.82
CA ARG A 111 11.59 17.05 6.08
C ARG A 111 12.27 18.30 6.65
N ARG A 112 11.97 19.46 6.06
CA ARG A 112 12.23 20.76 6.68
C ARG A 112 11.40 20.83 7.96
N SER A 113 12.08 21.21 9.05
CA SER A 113 11.54 21.58 10.36
C SER A 113 10.15 22.23 10.25
N LEU A 114 9.13 21.56 10.79
CA LEU A 114 7.89 22.23 11.23
C LEU A 114 8.04 22.42 12.74
N ALA A 115 8.88 23.38 13.09
CA ALA A 115 8.98 23.98 14.41
C ALA A 115 9.30 25.45 14.14
N ASP A 116 8.23 26.22 13.97
CA ASP A 116 8.04 27.63 14.34
C ASP A 116 6.54 27.85 14.52
#